data_AF-A0A496Y829-F1
#
_entry.id   AF-A0A496Y829-F1
#
_cell.length_a   1.000
_cell.length_b   1.000
_cell.length_c   1.000
_cell.angle_alpha   90.00
_cell.angle_beta   90.00
_cell.angle_gamma   90.00
#
_symmetry.space_group_name_H-M   'P 1'
#
loop_
_entity.id
_entity.type
_entity.pdbx_description
1 polymer ?
#
loop_
_entity_poly.entity_id
_entity_poly.type
_entity_poly.pdbx_seq_one_letter_code
_entity_poly.pdbx_strand_id
1 'polypeptide(L)'
;MPEKPFQDKTEPATPKRREEARKKGQVGKSREIPSVAVLGAGIVFLYFGGRHLTVSLGNLIHGTFVSVSSIKEINFAVPGFSGQYLEEFLFLILPLLAVLVVVAIVANFAQTGFIWSVEPLAPKASKISPIEGAKRMFSKRSLVELAKSLGKILV
;
A
#
# COMPACT_ATOMS: atom_id res chain seq x y z
N MET A 1 16.39 35.11 18.48
CA MET A 1 15.17 34.52 17.91
C MET A 1 15.05 34.99 16.47
N PRO A 2 15.25 34.16 15.43
CA PRO A 2 14.96 34.58 14.08
C PRO A 2 13.46 34.42 13.79
N GLU A 3 12.88 35.50 13.29
CA GLU A 3 11.47 35.70 12.97
C GLU A 3 10.97 34.65 11.98
N LYS A 4 9.78 34.08 12.25
CA LYS A 4 9.06 33.23 11.31
C LYS A 4 8.55 34.11 10.15
N PRO A 5 8.86 33.83 8.88
CA PRO A 5 8.24 34.55 7.77
C PRO A 5 6.80 34.06 7.65
N PHE A 6 5.87 34.82 8.25
CA PHE A 6 4.42 34.66 8.13
C PHE A 6 3.91 35.28 6.82
N GLN A 7 4.62 35.02 5.73
CA GLN A 7 4.22 35.41 4.40
C GLN A 7 4.08 34.11 3.61
N ASP A 8 2.87 33.55 3.63
CA ASP A 8 2.49 32.52 2.68
C ASP A 8 2.76 33.10 1.30
N LYS A 9 3.78 32.56 0.62
CA LYS A 9 4.17 33.01 -0.71
C LYS A 9 2.96 32.79 -1.61
N THR A 10 2.26 33.87 -1.94
CA THR A 10 1.07 33.90 -2.79
C THR A 10 1.41 33.57 -4.24
N GLU A 11 2.69 33.69 -4.62
CA GLU A 11 3.16 33.40 -5.96
C GLU A 11 3.53 31.92 -6.16
N PRO A 12 3.25 31.37 -7.36
CA PRO A 12 3.67 30.02 -7.70
C PRO A 12 5.19 29.89 -7.64
N ALA A 13 5.68 28.77 -7.12
CA ALA A 13 7.11 28.47 -7.14
C ALA A 13 7.67 28.53 -8.57
N THR A 14 8.82 29.18 -8.74
CA THR A 14 9.52 29.28 -10.03
C THR A 14 9.90 27.89 -10.57
N PRO A 15 10.04 27.71 -11.90
CA PRO A 15 10.37 26.41 -12.50
C PRO A 15 11.60 25.75 -11.88
N LYS A 16 12.68 26.53 -11.65
CA LYS A 16 13.91 26.06 -11.00
C LYS A 16 13.67 25.51 -9.59
N ARG A 17 12.86 26.21 -8.77
CA ARG A 17 12.52 25.74 -7.41
C ARG A 17 11.69 24.46 -7.42
N ARG A 18 10.79 24.28 -8.39
CA ARG A 18 9.98 23.05 -8.54
C ARG A 18 10.86 21.86 -8.94
N GLU A 19 11.80 22.07 -9.86
CA GLU A 19 12.73 21.04 -10.29
C GLU A 19 13.67 20.61 -9.15
N GLU A 20 14.21 21.57 -8.39
CA GLU A 20 15.01 21.29 -7.19
C GLU A 20 14.22 20.51 -6.14
N ALA A 21 12.96 20.90 -5.87
CA ALA A 21 12.09 20.15 -4.96
C ALA A 21 11.87 18.70 -5.43
N ARG A 22 11.64 18.51 -6.73
CA ARG A 22 11.51 17.17 -7.34
C ARG A 22 12.80 16.35 -7.21
N LYS A 23 13.98 16.93 -7.46
CA LYS A 23 15.30 16.28 -7.26
C LYS A 23 15.53 15.86 -5.81
N LYS A 24 14.97 16.59 -4.85
CA LYS A 24 14.98 16.26 -3.42
C LYS A 24 13.93 15.22 -3.01
N GLY A 25 13.18 14.67 -3.97
CA GLY A 25 12.08 13.72 -3.71
C GLY A 25 10.81 14.35 -3.15
N GLN A 26 10.70 15.68 -3.15
CA GLN A 26 9.53 16.41 -2.65
C GLN A 26 8.55 16.64 -3.80
N VAL A 27 7.61 15.72 -3.96
CA VAL A 27 6.52 15.84 -4.94
C VAL A 27 5.16 15.72 -4.29
N GLY A 28 4.21 16.48 -4.84
CA GLY A 28 2.81 16.35 -4.47
C GLY A 28 2.29 15.01 -4.98
N LYS A 29 1.73 14.21 -4.07
CA LYS A 29 0.99 12.99 -4.42
C LYS A 29 -0.30 12.91 -3.63
N SER A 30 -1.36 12.44 -4.26
CA SER A 30 -2.61 12.13 -3.58
C SER A 30 -2.48 10.76 -2.92
N ARG A 31 -2.92 10.68 -1.65
CA ARG A 31 -3.00 9.38 -0.97
C ARG A 31 -4.17 8.54 -1.46
N GLU A 32 -5.18 9.18 -2.04
CA GLU A 32 -6.43 8.53 -2.43
C GLU A 32 -6.33 7.78 -3.76
N ILE A 33 -5.57 8.31 -4.71
CA ILE A 33 -5.47 7.74 -6.06
C ILE A 33 -4.96 6.29 -6.03
N PRO A 34 -3.84 5.95 -5.34
CA PRO A 34 -3.39 4.57 -5.26
C PRO A 34 -4.40 3.67 -4.55
N SER A 35 -5.04 4.17 -3.49
CA SER A 35 -6.03 3.39 -2.72
C SER A 35 -7.24 3.01 -3.58
N VAL A 36 -7.82 3.98 -4.30
CA VAL A 36 -8.96 3.73 -5.19
C VAL A 36 -8.57 2.82 -6.35
N ALA A 37 -7.39 3.02 -6.94
CA ALA A 37 -6.91 2.18 -8.04
C ALA A 37 -6.73 0.72 -7.61
N VAL A 38 -6.10 0.47 -6.46
CA VAL A 38 -5.88 -0.88 -5.92
C VAL A 38 -7.20 -1.54 -5.55
N LEU A 39 -8.11 -0.82 -4.88
CA LEU A 39 -9.43 -1.35 -4.55
C LEU A 39 -10.24 -1.68 -5.81
N GLY A 40 -10.26 -0.78 -6.79
CA GLY A 40 -10.94 -1.00 -8.06
C GLY A 40 -10.39 -2.20 -8.83
N ALA A 41 -9.06 -2.35 -8.87
CA ALA A 41 -8.42 -3.51 -9.48
C ALA A 41 -8.77 -4.81 -8.75
N GLY A 42 -8.83 -4.80 -7.42
CA GLY A 42 -9.28 -5.93 -6.62
C GLY A 42 -10.72 -6.34 -6.94
N ILE A 43 -11.63 -5.37 -7.03
CA ILE A 43 -13.02 -5.61 -7.40
C ILE A 43 -13.12 -6.21 -8.80
N VAL A 44 -12.43 -5.63 -9.79
CA VAL A 44 -12.42 -6.15 -11.17
C VAL A 44 -11.86 -7.56 -11.22
N PHE A 45 -10.74 -7.82 -10.54
CA PHE A 45 -10.14 -9.15 -10.47
C PHE A 45 -11.11 -10.17 -9.86
N LEU A 46 -11.74 -9.83 -8.73
CA LEU A 46 -12.70 -10.72 -8.07
C LEU A 46 -13.99 -10.88 -8.87
N TYR A 47 -14.41 -9.87 -9.63
CA TYR A 47 -15.58 -9.99 -10.49
C TYR A 47 -15.38 -11.05 -11.58
N PHE A 48 -14.23 -11.05 -12.25
CA PHE A 48 -13.94 -12.00 -13.33
C PHE A 48 -13.35 -13.34 -12.84
N GLY A 49 -12.49 -13.30 -11.82
CA GLY A 49 -11.74 -14.45 -11.30
C GLY A 49 -12.26 -15.02 -9.98
N GLY A 50 -13.20 -14.34 -9.31
CA GLY A 50 -13.67 -14.71 -7.98
C GLY A 50 -14.31 -16.09 -7.94
N ARG A 51 -15.10 -16.47 -8.96
CA ARG A 51 -15.67 -17.83 -9.03
C ARG A 51 -14.58 -18.90 -9.04
N HIS A 52 -13.53 -18.71 -9.83
CA HIS A 52 -12.42 -19.64 -9.89
C HIS A 52 -11.66 -19.70 -8.57
N LEU A 53 -11.40 -18.54 -7.94
CA LEU A 53 -10.79 -18.47 -6.61
C LEU A 53 -11.61 -19.22 -5.56
N THR A 54 -12.91 -18.96 -5.48
CA THR A 54 -13.80 -19.58 -4.48
C THR A 54 -13.89 -21.09 -4.67
N VAL A 55 -14.03 -21.57 -5.91
CA VAL A 55 -14.09 -23.02 -6.19
C VAL A 55 -12.77 -23.69 -5.86
N SER A 56 -11.64 -23.10 -6.28
CA SER A 56 -10.32 -23.68 -6.05
C SER A 56 -9.94 -23.68 -4.57
N LEU A 57 -10.26 -22.61 -3.83
CA LEU A 57 -10.11 -22.58 -2.37
C LEU A 57 -10.98 -23.63 -1.70
N GLY A 58 -12.24 -23.77 -2.13
CA GLY A 58 -13.14 -24.80 -1.62
C GLY A 58 -12.59 -26.21 -1.84
N ASN A 59 -12.04 -26.49 -3.02
CA ASN A 59 -11.41 -27.77 -3.33
C ASN A 59 -10.15 -28.02 -2.49
N LEU A 60 -9.30 -27.01 -2.30
CA LEU A 60 -8.10 -27.12 -1.48
C LEU A 60 -8.46 -27.41 -0.02
N ILE A 61 -9.43 -26.69 0.53
CA ILE A 61 -9.95 -26.93 1.89
C ILE A 61 -10.53 -28.34 1.99
N HIS A 62 -11.44 -28.71 1.09
CA HIS A 62 -12.08 -30.03 1.10
C HIS A 62 -11.04 -31.16 0.96
N GLY A 63 -10.09 -31.05 0.04
CA GLY A 63 -9.00 -32.00 -0.15
C GLY A 63 -8.15 -32.14 1.11
N THR A 64 -7.82 -31.02 1.76
CA THR A 64 -7.10 -31.02 3.03
C THR A 64 -7.89 -31.79 4.09
N PHE A 65 -9.16 -31.47 4.31
CA PHE A 65 -9.97 -32.13 5.35
C PHE A 65 -10.24 -33.62 5.10
N VAL A 66 -10.49 -34.03 3.85
CA VAL A 66 -10.65 -35.45 3.51
C VAL A 66 -9.35 -36.20 3.78
N SER A 67 -8.22 -35.62 3.39
CA SER A 67 -6.91 -36.26 3.51
C SER A 67 -6.46 -36.44 4.98
N VAL A 68 -6.99 -35.65 5.92
CA VAL A 68 -6.75 -35.82 7.37
C VAL A 68 -7.21 -37.20 7.86
N SER A 69 -8.33 -37.73 7.36
CA SER A 69 -8.84 -39.05 7.76
C SER A 69 -7.93 -40.22 7.34
N SER A 70 -7.04 -39.99 6.36
CA SER A 70 -6.06 -40.96 5.88
C SER A 70 -4.68 -40.85 6.56
N ILE A 71 -4.49 -39.88 7.46
CA ILE A 71 -3.25 -39.71 8.22
C ILE A 71 -3.19 -40.79 9.30
N LYS A 72 -2.40 -41.85 9.06
CA LYS A 72 -2.21 -42.97 10.00
C LYS A 72 -1.29 -42.65 11.17
N GLU A 73 -0.37 -41.70 11.01
CA GLU A 73 0.49 -41.20 12.07
C GLU A 73 0.63 -39.68 11.95
N ILE A 74 0.39 -38.95 13.05
CA ILE A 74 0.69 -37.51 13.14
C ILE A 74 2.20 -37.36 13.29
N ASN A 75 2.92 -37.55 12.19
CA ASN A 75 4.31 -37.18 12.09
C ASN A 75 4.37 -35.70 11.67
N PHE A 76 4.68 -34.81 12.61
CA PHE A 76 4.96 -33.39 12.34
C PHE A 76 6.15 -33.20 11.38
N ALA A 77 6.87 -34.29 11.06
CA ALA A 77 7.99 -34.37 10.15
C ALA A 77 7.61 -34.90 8.75
N VAL A 78 6.42 -34.57 8.22
CA VAL A 78 6.12 -34.76 6.78
C VAL A 78 6.22 -33.40 6.06
N PRO A 79 7.43 -32.98 5.62
CA PRO A 79 7.63 -31.79 4.79
C PRO A 79 6.77 -31.75 3.52
N GLY A 80 6.31 -32.91 3.04
CA GLY A 80 5.54 -33.02 1.79
C GLY A 80 4.08 -32.61 1.90
N PHE A 81 3.43 -32.80 3.05
CA PHE A 81 1.98 -32.57 3.16
C PHE A 81 1.67 -31.08 3.34
N SER A 82 2.40 -30.38 4.21
CA SER A 82 2.22 -28.94 4.41
C SER A 82 2.79 -28.09 3.27
N GLY A 83 3.89 -28.53 2.65
CA GLY A 83 4.54 -27.81 1.55
C GLY A 83 3.68 -27.73 0.29
N GLN A 84 3.07 -28.85 -0.11
CA GLN A 84 2.24 -28.91 -1.32
C GLN A 84 0.98 -28.05 -1.21
N TYR A 85 0.25 -28.12 -0.09
CA TYR A 85 -0.93 -27.26 0.11
C TYR A 85 -0.58 -25.78 0.22
N LEU A 86 0.58 -25.46 0.81
CA LEU A 86 1.07 -24.08 0.86
C LEU A 86 1.41 -23.58 -0.55
N GLU A 87 2.08 -24.39 -1.36
CA GLU A 87 2.41 -24.05 -2.74
C GLU A 87 1.14 -23.83 -3.58
N GLU A 88 0.17 -24.73 -3.50
CA GLU A 88 -1.10 -24.62 -4.23
C GLU A 88 -1.90 -23.38 -3.79
N PHE A 89 -1.93 -23.09 -2.48
CA PHE A 89 -2.54 -21.88 -1.95
C PHE A 89 -1.83 -20.61 -2.45
N LEU A 90 -0.49 -20.61 -2.46
CA LEU A 90 0.30 -19.49 -2.97
C LEU A 90 0.03 -19.26 -4.45
N PHE A 91 0.05 -20.30 -5.29
CA PHE A 91 -0.26 -20.18 -6.71
C PHE A 91 -1.67 -19.65 -6.97
N LEU A 92 -2.62 -19.95 -6.09
CA LEU A 92 -3.98 -19.47 -6.21
C LEU A 92 -4.11 -17.96 -5.87
N ILE A 93 -3.40 -17.49 -4.84
CA ILE A 93 -3.49 -16.10 -4.36
C ILE A 93 -2.51 -15.16 -5.09
N LEU A 94 -1.39 -15.68 -5.57
CA LEU A 94 -0.32 -14.90 -6.20
C LEU A 94 -0.80 -14.04 -7.39
N PRO A 95 -1.68 -14.50 -8.29
CA PRO A 95 -2.18 -13.68 -9.39
C PRO A 95 -2.95 -12.44 -8.91
N LEU A 96 -3.77 -12.57 -7.86
CA LEU A 96 -4.46 -11.44 -7.25
C LEU A 96 -3.44 -10.45 -6.68
N LEU A 97 -2.49 -10.94 -5.87
CA LEU A 97 -1.45 -10.07 -5.28
C LEU A 97 -0.60 -9.38 -6.35
N ALA A 98 -0.22 -10.10 -7.41
CA ALA A 98 0.54 -9.55 -8.51
C ALA A 98 -0.21 -8.39 -9.18
N VAL A 99 -1.50 -8.55 -9.46
CA VAL A 99 -2.33 -7.47 -10.02
C VAL A 99 -2.38 -6.27 -9.08
N LEU A 100 -2.63 -6.48 -7.79
CA LEU A 100 -2.69 -5.38 -6.81
C LEU A 100 -1.36 -4.64 -6.69
N VAL A 101 -0.23 -5.36 -6.66
CA VAL A 101 1.11 -4.77 -6.59
C VAL A 101 1.43 -3.98 -7.86
N VAL A 102 1.17 -4.55 -9.04
CA VAL A 102 1.38 -3.88 -10.33
C VAL A 102 0.57 -2.59 -10.38
N VAL A 103 -0.72 -2.64 -10.03
CA VAL A 103 -1.60 -1.46 -10.02
C VAL A 103 -1.13 -0.43 -9.00
N ALA A 104 -0.70 -0.86 -7.81
CA ALA A 104 -0.14 0.05 -6.80
C ALA A 104 1.10 0.79 -7.31
N ILE A 105 2.02 0.07 -7.97
CA ILE A 105 3.24 0.63 -8.56
C ILE A 105 2.86 1.60 -9.67
N VAL A 106 2.02 1.19 -10.61
CA VAL A 106 1.58 2.02 -11.75
C VAL A 106 0.85 3.27 -11.26
N ALA A 107 -0.05 3.16 -10.28
CA ALA A 107 -0.78 4.32 -9.74
C ALA A 107 0.11 5.31 -9.00
N ASN A 108 1.17 4.85 -8.33
CA ASN A 108 2.17 5.74 -7.73
C ASN A 108 3.05 6.37 -8.82
N PHE A 109 3.49 5.58 -9.79
CA PHE A 109 4.34 6.03 -10.88
C PHE A 109 3.63 7.05 -11.78
N ALA A 110 2.35 6.84 -12.09
CA ALA A 110 1.54 7.76 -12.88
C ALA A 110 1.37 9.14 -12.19
N GLN A 111 1.40 9.20 -10.86
CA GLN A 111 1.29 10.47 -10.12
C GLN A 111 2.60 11.26 -10.08
N THR A 112 3.72 10.59 -9.85
CA THR A 112 5.00 11.28 -9.59
C THR A 112 5.98 11.22 -10.76
N GLY A 113 5.75 10.30 -11.69
CA GLY A 113 6.77 9.82 -12.63
C GLY A 113 7.93 9.15 -11.91
N PHE A 114 9.00 8.92 -12.66
CA PHE A 114 10.28 8.46 -12.12
C PHE A 114 10.98 9.60 -11.37
N ILE A 115 11.36 9.35 -10.11
CA ILE A 115 12.12 10.29 -9.28
C ILE A 115 13.21 9.51 -8.55
N TRP A 116 14.46 9.82 -8.87
CA TRP A 116 15.62 9.29 -8.16
C TRP A 116 16.11 10.32 -7.14
N SER A 117 16.04 9.98 -5.85
CA SER A 117 16.58 10.83 -4.78
C SER A 117 16.97 9.99 -3.57
N VAL A 118 18.22 10.11 -3.13
CA VAL A 118 18.73 9.50 -1.89
C VAL A 118 18.52 10.40 -0.68
N GLU A 119 18.23 11.68 -0.91
CA GLU A 119 18.09 12.68 0.16
C GLU A 119 16.94 12.41 1.16
N PRO A 120 15.81 11.79 0.76
CA PRO A 120 14.79 11.35 1.70
C PRO A 120 15.24 10.26 2.68
N LEU A 121 16.25 9.46 2.31
CA LEU A 121 16.80 8.37 3.12
C LEU A 121 17.73 8.88 4.23
N ALA A 122 18.28 10.08 4.09
CA ALA A 122 19.12 10.68 5.12
C ALA A 122 18.32 10.89 6.43
N PRO A 123 18.86 10.49 7.59
CA PRO A 123 18.24 10.74 8.88
C PRO A 123 18.23 12.26 9.14
N LYS A 124 17.04 12.85 9.18
CA LYS A 124 16.85 14.27 9.51
C LYS A 124 16.29 14.35 10.92
N ALA A 125 16.92 15.12 11.82
CA ALA A 125 16.47 15.27 13.20
C ALA A 125 14.99 15.72 13.31
N SER A 126 14.54 16.54 12.36
CA SER A 126 13.14 16.94 12.21
C SER A 126 12.17 15.78 11.94
N LYS A 127 12.63 14.67 11.33
CA LYS A 127 11.80 13.47 11.12
C LYS A 127 11.70 12.58 12.38
N ILE A 128 12.65 12.70 13.31
CA ILE A 128 12.76 11.85 14.50
C ILE A 128 12.25 12.57 15.75
N SER A 129 12.27 13.90 15.77
CA SER A 129 11.82 14.72 16.91
C SER A 129 10.35 14.43 17.29
N PRO A 130 10.07 14.02 18.55
CA PRO A 130 8.71 13.78 19.02
C PRO A 130 7.82 15.03 18.96
N ILE A 131 8.39 16.21 19.23
CA ILE A 131 7.67 17.48 19.22
C ILE A 131 7.22 17.83 17.80
N GLU A 132 8.11 17.67 16.80
CA GLU A 132 7.73 17.88 15.41
C GLU A 132 6.74 16.83 14.91
N GLY A 133 6.88 15.58 15.37
CA GLY A 133 5.92 14.50 15.12
C GLY A 133 4.52 14.87 15.60
N ALA A 134 4.39 15.28 16.86
CA ALA A 134 3.14 15.73 17.45
C ALA A 134 2.54 16.91 16.68
N LYS A 135 3.35 17.92 16.32
CA LYS A 135 2.88 19.07 15.53
C LYS A 135 2.36 18.66 14.15
N ARG A 136 2.97 17.65 13.51
CA ARG A 136 2.50 17.10 12.24
C ARG A 136 1.19 16.33 12.43
N MET A 137 1.08 15.52 13.48
CA MET A 137 -0.13 14.75 13.81
C MET A 137 -1.32 15.67 14.10
N PHE A 138 -1.14 16.76 14.84
CA PHE A 138 -2.19 17.74 15.18
C PHE A 138 -2.22 18.96 14.26
N SER A 139 -1.78 18.81 13.00
CA SER A 139 -1.80 19.89 12.02
C SER A 139 -3.18 20.08 11.39
N LYS A 140 -3.47 21.28 10.84
CA LYS A 140 -4.68 21.53 10.04
C LYS A 140 -4.85 20.51 8.91
N ARG A 141 -3.73 20.09 8.30
CA ARG A 141 -3.73 19.05 7.27
C ARG A 141 -4.26 17.72 7.82
N SER A 142 -3.85 17.33 9.01
CA SER A 142 -4.32 16.09 9.64
C SER A 142 -5.81 16.14 9.99
N LEU A 143 -6.32 17.30 10.43
CA LEU A 143 -7.76 17.48 10.65
C LEU A 143 -8.56 17.31 9.35
N VAL A 144 -8.04 17.82 8.22
CA VAL A 144 -8.66 17.63 6.90
C VAL A 144 -8.60 16.17 6.44
N GLU A 145 -7.49 15.47 6.69
CA GLU A 145 -7.41 14.01 6.43
C GLU A 145 -8.37 13.21 7.31
N LEU A 146 -8.52 13.60 8.59
CA LEU A 146 -9.48 12.98 9.50
C LEU A 146 -10.92 13.17 8.99
N ALA A 147 -11.30 14.40 8.62
CA ALA A 147 -12.62 14.68 8.07
C ALA A 147 -12.90 13.89 6.79
N LYS A 148 -11.94 13.82 5.86
CA LYS A 148 -12.05 12.96 4.67
C LYS A 148 -12.22 11.49 5.03
N SER A 149 -11.50 11.00 6.03
CA SER A 149 -11.57 9.60 6.45
C SER A 149 -12.92 9.27 7.09
N LEU A 150 -13.48 10.18 7.91
CA LEU A 150 -14.84 10.06 8.43
C LEU A 150 -15.88 10.10 7.31
N GLY A 151 -15.70 10.98 6.31
CA GLY A 151 -16.57 11.05 5.14
C GLY A 151 -16.63 9.72 4.36
N LYS A 152 -15.49 9.03 4.20
CA LYS A 152 -15.44 7.69 3.57
C LYS A 152 -16.16 6.58 4.36
N ILE A 153 -16.40 6.77 5.66
CA ILE A 153 -17.15 5.79 6.46
C ILE A 153 -18.66 5.99 6.26
N LEU A 154 -19.08 7.23 5.99
CA LEU A 154 -20.48 7.59 5.84
C LEU A 154 -21.04 7.30 4.43
N VAL A 155 -20.17 7.13 3.43
CA VAL A 155 -20.50 6.84 2.02
C VAL A 155 -19.97 5.46 1.67
#